data_AF-A0A166W8K8-F1
#
_entry.id   AF-A0A166W8K8-F1
#
_cell.length_a   1.000
_cell.length_b   1.000
_cell.length_c   1.000
_cell.angle_alpha   90.00
_cell.angle_beta   90.00
_cell.angle_gamma   90.00
#
_symmetry.space_group_name_H-M   'P 1'
#
loop_
_entity.id
_entity.type
_entity.pdbx_description
1 polymer ?
#
loop_
_entity_poly.entity_id
_entity_poly.type
_entity_poly.pdbx_seq_one_letter_code
_entity_poly.pdbx_strand_id
1 'polypeptide(L)'
;MHRYIRGRIQRSPRSSLSSPAKRPSPPTRTTLVTVLLQHPAQREDRRACHHPRAQGREILERGLEVKEYKLRRQKFSETSSFGFGVREQIDMGVWYHPGIGIFRVDFYIILGRPGARVAERKQKKARNGFGHRAKKDATQAWFKQRFDGLNPK
;
A
#
# COMPACT_ATOMS: atom_id res chain seq x y z
N MET A 1 33.83 30.57 65.80
CA MET A 1 33.79 29.15 65.38
C MET A 1 32.44 28.84 64.78
N HIS A 2 32.37 28.53 63.49
CA HIS A 2 31.49 27.55 62.82
C HIS A 2 31.37 27.88 61.33
N ARG A 3 32.19 27.20 60.53
CA ARG A 3 31.96 26.95 59.09
C ARG A 3 30.78 25.98 59.00
N TYR A 4 29.78 26.18 58.11
CA TYR A 4 29.04 25.05 57.54
C TYR A 4 28.42 25.36 56.15
N ILE A 5 29.19 24.99 55.12
CA ILE A 5 28.84 24.28 53.86
C ILE A 5 27.63 24.75 53.02
N ARG A 6 27.93 25.37 51.87
CA ARG A 6 27.03 25.54 50.71
C ARG A 6 26.72 24.17 50.08
N GLY A 7 25.48 23.71 50.20
CA GLY A 7 25.00 22.51 49.52
C GLY A 7 24.91 22.70 48.00
N ARG A 8 25.86 22.10 47.27
CA ARG A 8 25.76 21.88 45.82
C ARG A 8 24.68 20.83 45.58
N ILE A 9 23.52 21.25 45.08
CA ILE A 9 22.50 20.34 44.55
C ILE A 9 23.11 19.61 43.35
N GLN A 10 23.45 18.33 43.52
CA GLN A 10 23.88 17.49 42.41
C GLN A 10 22.66 17.20 41.52
N ARG A 11 22.63 17.79 40.32
CA ARG A 11 21.67 17.42 39.28
C ARG A 11 22.07 16.04 38.77
N SER A 12 21.28 15.02 39.07
CA SER A 12 21.40 13.69 38.48
C SER A 12 21.39 13.79 36.94
N PRO A 13 22.23 13.05 36.21
CA PRO A 13 22.26 13.10 34.76
C PRO A 13 20.91 12.62 34.23
N ARG A 14 20.24 13.47 33.43
CA ARG A 14 19.06 13.11 32.66
C ARG A 14 19.46 11.93 31.77
N SER A 15 19.06 10.71 32.15
CA SER A 15 19.13 9.55 31.28
C SER A 15 18.42 9.93 30.00
N SER A 16 19.18 10.08 28.92
CA SER A 16 18.66 10.26 27.58
C SER A 16 17.95 8.96 27.21
N LEU A 17 16.67 8.85 27.58
CA LEU A 17 15.74 7.92 26.98
C LEU A 17 15.73 8.27 25.49
N SER A 18 16.52 7.54 24.71
CA SER A 18 16.42 7.56 23.27
C SER A 18 14.98 7.19 22.95
N SER A 19 14.17 8.18 22.57
CA SER A 19 12.82 7.95 22.08
C SER A 19 12.88 6.78 21.10
N PRO A 20 12.08 5.71 21.28
CA PRO A 20 12.10 4.59 20.38
C PRO A 20 11.85 5.13 18.97
N ALA A 21 12.80 4.89 18.06
CA ALA A 21 12.72 5.33 16.69
C ALA A 21 11.31 5.01 16.17
N LYS A 22 10.53 6.03 15.80
CA LYS A 22 9.16 5.88 15.30
C LYS A 22 9.19 4.82 14.22
N ARG A 23 8.75 3.60 14.55
CA ARG A 23 8.60 2.53 13.56
C ARG A 23 7.69 3.12 12.47
N PRO A 24 8.08 3.08 11.19
CA PRO A 24 7.24 3.61 10.15
C PRO A 24 5.92 2.85 10.19
N SER A 25 4.83 3.55 10.56
CA SER A 25 3.50 2.95 10.57
C SER A 25 3.17 2.41 9.17
N PRO A 26 2.58 1.21 9.07
CA PRO A 26 2.26 0.61 7.78
C PRO A 26 1.35 1.55 6.97
N PRO A 27 1.43 1.52 5.63
CA PRO A 27 0.57 2.35 4.78
C PRO A 27 -0.90 2.03 5.06
N THR A 28 -1.61 2.95 5.70
CA THR A 28 -3.00 2.73 6.13
C THR A 28 -4.04 2.97 5.04
N ARG A 29 -3.63 3.54 3.88
CA ARG A 29 -4.54 3.93 2.80
C ARG A 29 -4.20 3.21 1.49
N THR A 30 -4.90 2.12 1.19
CA THR A 30 -5.07 1.64 -0.19
C THR A 30 -5.77 2.75 -0.96
N THR A 31 -5.06 3.40 -1.89
CA THR A 31 -5.54 4.67 -2.44
C THR A 31 -6.16 4.49 -3.81
N LEU A 32 -5.64 3.60 -4.67
CA LEU A 32 -6.13 3.44 -6.04
C LEU A 32 -6.01 1.97 -6.46
N VAL A 33 -7.09 1.37 -6.95
CA VAL A 33 -7.09 0.10 -7.69
C VAL A 33 -7.42 0.44 -9.14
N THR A 34 -6.42 0.34 -10.01
CA THR A 34 -6.60 0.46 -11.45
C THR A 34 -6.77 -0.93 -12.02
N VAL A 35 -7.93 -1.17 -12.64
CA VAL A 35 -8.22 -2.41 -13.36
C VAL A 35 -8.02 -2.14 -14.84
N LEU A 36 -7.12 -2.87 -15.49
CA LEU A 36 -6.97 -2.86 -16.94
C LEU A 36 -7.73 -4.07 -17.48
N LEU A 37 -8.80 -3.80 -18.22
CA LEU A 37 -9.57 -4.80 -18.95
C LEU A 37 -8.93 -5.01 -20.31
N GLN A 38 -8.56 -6.24 -20.66
CA GLN A 38 -8.16 -6.57 -22.03
C GLN A 38 -9.33 -7.26 -22.71
N HIS A 39 -10.17 -6.51 -23.43
CA HIS A 39 -11.19 -7.09 -24.29
C HIS A 39 -10.54 -7.70 -25.55
N PRO A 40 -10.86 -8.95 -25.92
CA PRO A 40 -10.27 -9.61 -27.08
C PRO A 40 -10.74 -9.03 -28.43
N ALA A 41 -11.88 -8.34 -28.48
CA ALA A 41 -12.50 -7.90 -29.74
C ALA A 41 -12.00 -6.54 -30.29
N GLN A 42 -11.26 -5.74 -29.50
CA GLN A 42 -10.81 -4.40 -29.92
C GLN A 42 -9.39 -4.18 -29.36
N ARG A 43 -8.36 -4.41 -30.18
CA ARG A 43 -6.94 -4.31 -29.80
C ARG A 43 -6.52 -2.93 -29.28
N GLU A 44 -7.34 -1.90 -29.51
CA GLU A 44 -7.05 -0.50 -29.18
C GLU A 44 -7.81 0.07 -27.97
N ASP A 45 -8.86 -0.59 -27.46
CA ASP A 45 -9.70 -0.02 -26.38
C ASP A 45 -9.31 -0.56 -24.99
N ARG A 46 -8.05 -0.36 -24.60
CA ARG A 46 -7.60 -0.65 -23.22
C ARG A 46 -8.11 0.43 -22.28
N ARG A 47 -9.25 0.16 -21.63
CA ARG A 47 -9.82 1.07 -20.63
C ARG A 47 -9.24 0.77 -19.24
N ALA A 48 -8.70 1.82 -18.61
CA ALA A 48 -8.32 1.80 -17.22
C ALA A 48 -9.49 2.30 -16.37
N CYS A 49 -10.07 1.43 -15.56
CA CYS A 49 -11.13 1.82 -14.62
C CYS A 49 -10.52 2.09 -13.25
N HIS A 50 -10.75 3.29 -12.74
CA HIS A 50 -10.35 3.69 -11.39
C HIS A 50 -11.52 3.53 -10.42
N HIS A 51 -11.38 2.62 -9.45
CA HIS A 51 -12.42 2.38 -8.46
C HIS A 51 -12.18 3.18 -7.16
N PRO A 52 -13.24 3.74 -6.54
CA PRO A 52 -13.14 4.35 -5.22
C PRO A 52 -12.78 3.30 -4.16
N ARG A 53 -12.19 3.75 -3.05
CA ARG A 53 -11.62 2.87 -2.00
C ARG A 53 -12.55 1.77 -1.49
N ALA A 54 -13.86 2.06 -1.34
CA ALA A 54 -14.82 1.09 -0.82
C ALA A 54 -14.96 -0.10 -1.78
N GLN A 55 -15.26 0.18 -3.05
CA GLN A 55 -15.40 -0.84 -4.10
C GLN A 55 -14.06 -1.52 -4.43
N GLY A 56 -12.96 -0.75 -4.46
CA GLY A 56 -11.64 -1.30 -4.76
C GLY A 56 -11.13 -2.31 -3.72
N ARG A 57 -11.60 -2.24 -2.46
CA ARG A 57 -11.24 -3.22 -1.42
C ARG A 57 -11.87 -4.58 -1.68
N GLU A 58 -13.17 -4.58 -1.96
CA GLU A 58 -13.92 -5.80 -2.25
C GLU A 58 -13.37 -6.50 -3.50
N ILE A 59 -13.12 -5.74 -4.57
CA ILE A 59 -12.56 -6.28 -5.81
C ILE A 59 -11.15 -6.85 -5.57
N LEU A 60 -10.34 -6.19 -4.73
CA LEU A 60 -9.01 -6.67 -4.37
C LEU A 60 -9.09 -8.00 -3.59
N GLU A 61 -9.99 -8.10 -2.62
CA GLU A 61 -10.19 -9.32 -1.82
C GLU A 61 -10.57 -10.51 -2.71
N ARG A 62 -11.57 -10.33 -3.58
CA ARG A 62 -11.98 -11.35 -4.56
C ARG A 62 -10.84 -11.72 -5.52
N GLY A 63 -10.09 -10.74 -6.02
CA GLY A 63 -8.97 -11.00 -6.92
C GLY A 63 -7.79 -11.73 -6.26
N LEU A 64 -7.55 -11.49 -4.96
CA LEU A 64 -6.50 -12.16 -4.19
C LEU A 64 -6.89 -13.59 -3.81
N GLU A 65 -8.17 -13.86 -3.58
CA GLU A 65 -8.69 -15.20 -3.33
C GLU A 65 -8.37 -16.16 -4.48
N VAL A 66 -8.58 -15.71 -5.74
CA VAL A 66 -8.21 -16.46 -6.95
C VAL A 66 -6.70 -16.75 -7.05
N LYS A 67 -5.86 -15.96 -6.36
CA LYS A 67 -4.41 -16.17 -6.26
C LYS A 67 -3.99 -16.84 -4.96
N GLU A 68 -4.94 -17.39 -4.19
CA GLU A 68 -4.71 -18.01 -2.88
C GLU A 68 -3.92 -17.11 -1.93
N TYR A 69 -4.06 -15.79 -2.06
CA TYR A 69 -3.28 -14.79 -1.32
C TYR A 69 -1.75 -14.93 -1.47
N LYS A 70 -1.27 -15.66 -2.49
CA LYS A 70 0.16 -15.89 -2.76
C LYS A 70 0.65 -14.89 -3.79
N LEU A 71 1.60 -14.04 -3.39
CA LEU A 71 2.25 -13.10 -4.29
C LEU A 71 3.78 -13.20 -4.20
N ARG A 72 4.45 -13.28 -5.35
CA ARG A 72 5.92 -13.29 -5.40
C ARG A 72 6.48 -11.92 -4.99
N ARG A 73 7.62 -11.90 -4.30
CA ARG A 73 8.28 -10.64 -3.86
C ARG A 73 8.62 -9.68 -5.02
N GLN A 74 8.81 -10.22 -6.22
CA GLN A 74 9.09 -9.45 -7.44
C GLN A 74 7.89 -8.62 -7.93
N LYS A 75 6.66 -8.99 -7.56
CA LYS A 75 5.45 -8.24 -7.93
C LYS A 75 5.27 -6.95 -7.13
N PHE A 76 6.05 -6.76 -6.07
CA PHE A 76 6.08 -5.54 -5.29
C PHE A 76 7.12 -4.57 -5.85
N SER A 77 6.66 -3.38 -6.20
CA SER A 77 7.48 -2.26 -6.64
C SER A 77 8.19 -1.59 -5.47
N GLU A 78 9.24 -0.82 -5.77
CA GLU A 78 9.93 0.04 -4.82
C GLU A 78 9.04 1.17 -4.31
N THR A 79 8.18 1.70 -5.19
CA THR A 79 7.29 2.86 -4.97
C THR A 79 5.91 2.44 -4.46
N SER A 80 5.89 1.52 -3.49
CA SER A 80 4.68 1.09 -2.76
C SER A 80 3.47 0.65 -3.58
N SER A 81 3.71 0.11 -4.76
CA SER A 81 2.68 -0.50 -5.61
C SER A 81 2.91 -2.00 -5.79
N PHE A 82 1.85 -2.71 -6.13
CA PHE A 82 1.93 -4.08 -6.59
C PHE A 82 0.80 -4.36 -7.59
N GLY A 83 0.99 -5.38 -8.41
CA GLY A 83 -0.02 -5.79 -9.37
C GLY A 83 -0.05 -7.29 -9.58
N PHE A 84 -1.21 -7.78 -9.96
CA PHE A 84 -1.45 -9.17 -10.31
C PHE A 84 -2.49 -9.25 -11.42
N GLY A 85 -2.45 -10.32 -12.20
CA GLY A 85 -3.44 -10.54 -13.25
C GLY A 85 -4.22 -11.82 -12.99
N VAL A 86 -5.52 -11.76 -13.24
CA VAL A 86 -6.45 -12.88 -13.21
C VAL A 86 -6.75 -13.27 -14.65
N ARG A 87 -6.61 -14.56 -14.97
CA ARG A 87 -6.76 -15.06 -16.35
C ARG A 87 -8.21 -15.04 -16.80
N GLU A 88 -9.14 -15.31 -15.89
CA GLU A 88 -10.55 -15.46 -16.18
C GLU A 88 -11.34 -14.61 -15.20
N GLN A 89 -12.09 -13.61 -15.69
CA GLN A 89 -12.86 -12.74 -14.80
C GLN A 89 -13.95 -13.47 -14.02
N ILE A 90 -14.40 -14.62 -14.53
CA ILE A 90 -15.45 -15.43 -13.92
C ILE A 90 -15.03 -15.97 -12.54
N ASP A 91 -13.73 -16.20 -12.33
CA ASP A 91 -13.19 -16.66 -11.04
C ASP A 91 -13.41 -15.63 -9.92
N MET A 92 -13.58 -14.35 -10.27
CA MET A 92 -13.83 -13.26 -9.31
C MET A 92 -15.32 -13.07 -8.98
N GLY A 93 -16.20 -13.94 -9.50
CA GLY A 93 -17.65 -13.86 -9.30
C GLY A 93 -18.32 -12.77 -10.13
N VAL A 94 -17.73 -12.39 -11.27
CA VAL A 94 -18.38 -11.51 -12.25
C VAL A 94 -19.29 -12.33 -13.14
N TRP A 95 -20.52 -11.85 -13.36
CA TRP A 95 -21.50 -12.50 -14.23
C TRP A 95 -20.96 -12.69 -15.65
N TYR A 96 -21.24 -13.86 -16.21
CA TYR A 96 -20.90 -14.17 -17.59
C TYR A 96 -21.83 -13.42 -18.56
N HIS A 97 -21.24 -12.69 -19.51
CA HIS A 97 -21.97 -12.09 -20.63
C HIS A 97 -21.50 -12.72 -21.95
N PRO A 98 -22.40 -13.38 -22.71
CA PRO A 98 -22.04 -14.12 -23.93
C PRO A 98 -21.48 -13.23 -25.05
N GLY A 99 -21.79 -11.92 -25.06
CA GLY A 99 -21.26 -10.97 -26.05
C GLY A 99 -19.84 -10.47 -25.77
N ILE A 100 -19.32 -10.64 -24.55
CA ILE A 100 -17.99 -10.14 -24.14
C ILE A 100 -16.95 -11.27 -24.20
N GLY A 101 -17.36 -12.49 -23.84
CA GLY A 101 -16.49 -13.65 -23.71
C GLY A 101 -15.61 -13.62 -22.45
N ILE A 102 -14.73 -14.62 -22.35
CA ILE A 102 -13.75 -14.72 -21.26
C ILE A 102 -12.58 -13.79 -21.58
N PHE A 103 -12.19 -12.97 -20.63
CA PHE A 103 -11.13 -11.98 -20.74
C PHE A 103 -10.20 -11.99 -19.53
N ARG A 104 -8.98 -11.54 -19.79
CA ARG A 104 -7.96 -11.37 -18.76
C ARG A 104 -8.09 -10.00 -18.12
N VAL A 105 -7.95 -9.96 -16.80
CA VAL A 105 -8.00 -8.73 -16.00
C VAL A 105 -6.66 -8.50 -15.31
N ASP A 106 -6.12 -7.29 -15.43
CA ASP A 106 -4.94 -6.88 -14.66
C ASP A 106 -5.31 -5.89 -13.56
N PHE A 107 -4.85 -6.16 -12.35
CA PHE A 107 -4.98 -5.28 -11.20
C PHE A 107 -3.66 -4.59 -10.91
N TYR A 108 -3.72 -3.28 -10.74
CA TYR A 108 -2.62 -2.47 -10.23
C TYR A 108 -3.08 -1.68 -9.01
N ILE A 109 -2.42 -1.93 -7.89
CA ILE A 109 -2.78 -1.38 -6.58
C ILE A 109 -1.67 -0.45 -6.12
N ILE A 110 -2.07 0.77 -5.76
CA ILE A 110 -1.18 1.78 -5.18
C ILE A 110 -1.54 1.94 -3.71
N LEU A 111 -0.57 1.65 -2.85
CA LEU A 111 -0.66 1.98 -1.43
C LEU A 111 -0.08 3.38 -1.19
N GLY A 112 -0.83 4.17 -0.44
CA GLY A 112 -0.46 5.53 -0.06
C GLY A 112 -0.57 5.74 1.45
N ARG A 113 0.06 6.80 1.93
CA ARG A 113 -0.15 7.31 3.28
C ARG A 113 -1.05 8.55 3.21
N PRO A 114 -1.89 8.81 4.22
CA PRO A 114 -2.65 10.05 4.27
C PRO A 114 -1.69 11.24 4.27
N GLY A 115 -1.89 12.19 3.37
CA GLY A 115 -0.97 13.32 3.16
C GLY A 115 -0.30 13.34 1.78
N ALA A 116 -0.40 12.24 1.01
CA ALA A 116 0.22 12.16 -0.31
C ALA A 116 -0.33 13.18 -1.35
N ARG A 117 -1.55 13.71 -1.13
CA ARG A 117 -2.21 14.72 -2.00
C ARG A 117 -1.37 16.00 -2.16
N VAL A 118 -0.45 16.29 -1.25
CA VAL A 118 0.41 17.48 -1.30
C VAL A 118 1.26 17.52 -2.59
N ALA A 119 1.60 16.34 -3.14
CA ALA A 119 2.32 16.22 -4.39
C ALA A 119 1.43 16.35 -5.65
N GLU A 120 0.11 16.24 -5.51
CA GLU A 120 -0.86 16.19 -6.61
C GLU A 120 -1.73 17.46 -6.71
N ARG A 121 -1.87 18.22 -5.61
CA ARG A 121 -2.71 19.43 -5.56
C ARG A 121 -2.18 20.55 -6.47
N LYS A 122 -3.11 21.33 -7.05
CA LYS A 122 -2.82 22.51 -7.89
C LYS A 122 -2.18 23.65 -7.10
N GLN A 123 -2.75 23.99 -5.94
CA GLN A 123 -2.25 25.07 -5.09
C GLN A 123 -1.26 24.56 -4.04
N LYS A 124 -0.20 25.34 -3.77
CA LYS A 124 0.84 25.04 -2.76
C LYS A 124 1.46 23.63 -2.94
N LYS A 125 1.72 23.21 -4.17
CA LYS A 125 2.32 21.90 -4.47
C LYS A 125 3.68 21.76 -3.78
N ALA A 126 3.92 20.63 -3.11
CA ALA A 126 5.20 20.35 -2.47
C ALA A 126 5.57 18.86 -2.63
N ARG A 127 6.85 18.53 -2.47
CA ARG A 127 7.33 17.15 -2.57
C ARG A 127 6.95 16.36 -1.31
N ASN A 128 6.54 15.10 -1.49
CA ASN A 128 6.41 14.18 -0.37
C ASN A 128 7.81 13.88 0.21
N GLY A 129 7.95 14.12 1.52
CA GLY A 129 9.18 13.86 2.27
C GLY A 129 9.56 12.37 2.24
N PHE A 130 10.87 12.09 2.30
CA PHE A 130 11.41 10.73 2.15
C PHE A 130 10.82 9.74 3.16
N GLY A 131 10.69 10.13 4.44
CA GLY A 131 10.06 9.29 5.47
C GLY A 131 8.54 9.11 5.32
N HIS A 132 7.89 9.92 4.49
CA HIS A 132 6.46 9.78 4.20
C HIS A 132 6.20 8.79 3.05
N ARG A 133 7.15 8.63 2.12
CA ARG A 133 7.04 7.68 1.01
C ARG A 133 6.98 6.26 1.55
N ALA A 134 6.04 5.48 1.07
CA ALA A 134 5.99 4.06 1.39
C ALA A 134 7.05 3.32 0.55
N LYS A 135 7.78 2.43 1.20
CA LYS A 135 8.81 1.58 0.58
C LYS A 135 8.24 0.19 0.31
N LYS A 136 8.91 -0.58 -0.54
CA LYS A 136 8.61 -1.99 -0.81
C LYS A 136 8.36 -2.82 0.45
N ASP A 137 9.24 -2.70 1.46
CA ASP A 137 9.12 -3.48 2.69
C ASP A 137 7.87 -3.12 3.50
N ALA A 138 7.49 -1.85 3.50
CA ALA A 138 6.27 -1.38 4.17
C ALA A 138 5.01 -1.94 3.47
N THR A 139 5.03 -2.05 2.15
CA THR A 139 3.96 -2.69 1.37
C THR A 139 3.89 -4.19 1.62
N GLN A 140 5.03 -4.89 1.72
CA GLN A 140 5.07 -6.31 2.07
C GLN A 140 4.54 -6.55 3.48
N ALA A 141 4.95 -5.72 4.45
CA ALA A 141 4.46 -5.79 5.83
C ALA A 141 2.95 -5.54 5.90
N TRP A 142 2.44 -4.56 5.14
CA TRP A 142 1.01 -4.30 5.04
C TRP A 142 0.23 -5.48 4.46
N PHE A 143 0.74 -6.10 3.40
CA PHE A 143 0.11 -7.25 2.76
C PHE A 143 0.03 -8.44 3.71
N LYS A 144 1.14 -8.76 4.40
CA LYS A 144 1.20 -9.82 5.42
C LYS A 144 0.23 -9.57 6.56
N GLN A 145 0.17 -8.35 7.09
CA GLN A 145 -0.72 -8.02 8.20
C GLN A 145 -2.21 -8.14 7.85
N ARG A 146 -2.58 -7.96 6.57
CA ARG A 146 -3.99 -7.92 6.15
C ARG A 146 -4.51 -9.20 5.54
N PHE A 147 -3.66 -9.97 4.90
CA PHE A 147 -4.08 -11.15 4.14
C PHE A 147 -3.33 -12.42 4.56
N ASP A 148 -2.51 -12.37 5.62
CA ASP A 148 -1.63 -13.47 6.10
C ASP A 148 -0.83 -14.18 4.98
N GLY A 149 -0.65 -13.49 3.86
CA GLY A 149 -0.10 -14.05 2.64
C GLY A 149 1.38 -14.38 2.77
N LEU A 150 1.71 -15.65 2.56
CA LEU A 150 3.08 -16.14 2.48
C LEU A 150 3.74 -15.65 1.20
N ASN A 151 4.85 -14.93 1.34
CA ASN A 151 5.74 -14.66 0.22
C ASN A 151 6.60 -15.92 -0.01
N PRO A 152 6.40 -16.69 -1.10
CA PRO A 152 7.40 -17.68 -1.48
C PRO A 152 8.73 -16.95 -1.68
N LYS A 153 9.79 -17.50 -1.08
CA LYS A 153 11.16 -16.95 -1.13
C LYS A 153 11.62 -16.78 -2.57
#